data_AF-A0AA37SJE3-F1
#
_entry.id   AF-A0AA37SJE3-F1
#
_cell.length_a   1.000
_cell.length_b   1.000
_cell.length_c   1.000
_cell.angle_alpha   90.00
_cell.angle_beta   90.00
_cell.angle_gamma   90.00
#
_symmetry.space_group_name_H-M   'P 1'
#
loop_
_entity.id
_entity.type
_entity.pdbx_description
1 polymer ?
#
loop_
_entity_poly.entity_id
_entity_poly.type
_entity_poly.pdbx_seq_one_letter_code
_entity_poly.pdbx_strand_id
1 'polypeptide(L)'
;MVIINETSRLFIKDKPFKYQRIIAMNSGNYDSEICTWACHNSTTNHCIPKHTRIIKEGFPFYDQINDFYWGIINFNSKKVKGKKVSNPRYYAAMNIVFLVVLWPLAMFFLLVNYLKLRAKFKTLSS
;
A
#
# COMPACT_ATOMS: atom_id res chain seq x y z
N MET A 1 11.80 4.64 -7.60
CA MET A 1 11.39 5.40 -6.38
C MET A 1 12.11 6.74 -6.30
N VAL A 2 13.44 6.81 -6.20
CA VAL A 2 14.17 8.08 -6.06
C VAL A 2 13.94 9.03 -7.23
N ILE A 3 14.14 8.57 -8.48
CA ILE A 3 13.97 9.41 -9.68
C ILE A 3 12.55 10.00 -9.75
N ILE A 4 11.53 9.16 -9.58
CA ILE A 4 10.12 9.59 -9.62
C ILE A 4 9.81 10.61 -8.52
N ASN A 5 10.31 10.40 -7.31
CA ASN A 5 10.11 11.34 -6.20
C ASN A 5 10.78 12.70 -6.49
N GLU A 6 12.02 12.68 -6.97
CA GLU A 6 12.78 13.91 -7.25
C GLU A 6 12.23 14.66 -8.46
N THR A 7 11.81 13.97 -9.52
CA THR A 7 11.13 14.63 -10.65
C THR A 7 9.81 15.24 -10.22
N SER A 8 9.05 14.58 -9.34
CA SER A 8 7.77 15.08 -8.86
C SER A 8 7.94 16.31 -7.95
N ARG A 9 9.04 16.42 -7.19
CA ARG A 9 9.34 17.61 -6.37
C ARG A 9 9.37 18.91 -7.17
N LEU A 10 9.73 18.85 -8.46
CA LEU A 10 9.79 20.04 -9.33
C LEU A 10 8.40 20.61 -9.65
N PHE A 11 7.34 19.80 -9.54
CA PHE A 11 5.98 20.18 -9.93
C PHE A 11 5.06 20.44 -8.74
N ILE A 12 5.46 20.06 -7.52
CA ILE A 12 4.66 20.25 -6.31
C ILE A 12 4.86 21.67 -5.80
N LYS A 13 3.76 22.43 -5.75
CA LYS A 13 3.75 23.83 -5.28
C LYS A 13 3.40 23.96 -3.81
N ASP A 14 2.93 22.90 -3.17
CA ASP A 14 2.46 22.93 -1.79
C ASP A 14 3.59 22.97 -0.78
N LYS A 15 3.29 23.56 0.37
CA LYS A 15 4.23 23.58 1.49
C LYS A 15 4.46 22.14 1.99
N PRO A 16 5.72 21.65 1.98
CA PRO A 16 6.01 20.27 2.32
C PRO A 16 5.81 19.99 3.81
N PHE A 17 5.33 18.78 4.12
CA PHE A 17 5.20 18.30 5.49
C PHE A 17 6.57 17.84 6.04
N LYS A 18 6.88 18.18 7.29
CA LYS A 18 8.10 17.71 7.97
C LYS A 18 7.75 16.51 8.86
N TYR A 19 8.21 15.31 8.48
CA TYR A 19 8.03 14.08 9.25
C TYR A 19 9.38 13.54 9.70
N GLN A 20 9.57 13.35 11.01
CA GLN A 20 10.83 12.81 11.58
C GLN A 20 12.11 13.45 10.99
N ARG A 21 12.13 14.78 10.91
CA ARG A 21 13.22 15.62 10.33
C ARG A 21 13.40 15.54 8.81
N ILE A 22 12.65 14.70 8.10
CA ILE A 22 12.65 14.61 6.64
C ILE A 22 11.57 15.55 6.07
N ILE A 23 11.93 16.29 5.01
CA ILE A 23 11.00 17.12 4.24
C ILE A 23 10.30 16.21 3.24
N ALA A 24 9.06 15.85 3.54
CA ALA A 24 8.23 15.06 2.66
C ALA A 24 7.70 15.91 1.49
N MET A 25 7.28 15.26 0.41
CA MET A 25 6.87 15.96 -0.81
C MET A 25 5.54 16.71 -0.65
N ASN A 26 4.50 16.05 -0.12
CA ASN A 26 3.16 16.62 -0.05
C ASN A 26 2.91 17.32 1.29
N SER A 27 1.86 18.14 1.34
CA SER A 27 1.43 18.83 2.55
C SER A 27 0.91 17.86 3.61
N GLY A 28 0.87 18.35 4.87
CA GLY A 28 0.26 17.64 6.00
C GLY A 28 -1.22 17.99 6.20
N ASN A 29 -1.74 18.92 5.40
CA ASN A 29 -3.11 19.41 5.50
C ASN A 29 -4.03 18.53 4.67
N TYR A 30 -5.31 18.47 5.02
CA TYR A 30 -6.29 17.80 4.17
C TYR A 30 -6.52 18.62 2.90
N ASP A 31 -6.48 17.93 1.77
CA ASP A 31 -6.87 18.47 0.47
C ASP A 31 -7.73 17.40 -0.23
N SER A 32 -8.77 17.85 -0.91
CA SER A 32 -9.74 16.95 -1.55
C SER A 32 -9.46 16.66 -3.02
N GLU A 33 -8.52 17.38 -3.62
CA GLU A 33 -8.12 17.27 -5.02
C GLU A 33 -6.79 16.50 -5.17
N ILE A 34 -5.91 16.60 -4.18
CA ILE A 34 -4.59 15.95 -4.18
C ILE A 34 -4.37 15.02 -2.98
N CYS A 35 -3.53 14.00 -3.16
CA CYS A 35 -3.12 13.12 -2.06
C CYS A 35 -2.18 13.84 -1.11
N THR A 36 -2.58 14.01 0.15
CA THR A 36 -1.71 14.60 1.19
C THR A 36 -1.32 13.59 2.27
N TRP A 37 -0.38 13.98 3.14
CA TRP A 37 -0.03 13.15 4.31
C TRP A 37 -1.19 13.00 5.30
N ALA A 38 -2.18 13.89 5.26
CA ALA A 38 -3.39 13.71 6.04
C ALA A 38 -4.18 12.48 5.55
N CYS A 39 -4.33 12.30 4.23
CA CYS A 39 -4.94 11.11 3.65
C CYS A 39 -4.14 9.83 3.94
N HIS A 40 -2.80 9.89 3.96
CA HIS A 40 -1.96 8.75 4.35
C HIS A 40 -2.12 8.38 5.84
N ASN A 41 -2.07 9.37 6.73
CA ASN A 41 -2.05 9.14 8.18
C ASN A 41 -3.44 8.88 8.77
N SER A 42 -4.47 9.24 8.03
CA SER A 42 -5.87 9.12 8.44
C SER A 42 -6.68 8.77 7.20
N THR A 43 -6.44 7.56 6.67
CA THR A 43 -7.19 7.03 5.53
C THR A 43 -8.68 7.10 5.84
N THR A 44 -9.37 8.01 5.18
CA THR A 44 -10.82 8.21 5.27
C THR A 44 -11.49 7.71 3.99
N ASN A 45 -12.80 7.43 4.08
CA ASN A 45 -13.62 7.03 2.94
C ASN A 45 -13.66 8.07 1.81
N HIS A 46 -13.15 9.29 1.99
CA HIS A 46 -13.00 10.27 0.92
C HIS A 46 -11.73 10.02 0.09
N CYS A 47 -10.61 9.69 0.72
CA CYS A 47 -9.32 9.59 0.04
C CYS A 47 -9.30 8.43 -0.98
N ILE A 48 -9.98 7.33 -0.65
CA ILE A 48 -10.09 6.15 -1.53
C ILE A 48 -10.84 6.48 -2.83
N PRO A 49 -12.14 6.86 -2.83
CA PRO A 49 -12.92 7.04 -4.06
C PRO A 49 -12.36 8.11 -5.00
N LYS A 50 -11.71 9.15 -4.45
CA LYS A 50 -11.12 10.22 -5.26
C LYS A 50 -9.73 9.89 -5.80
N HIS A 51 -8.90 9.14 -5.05
CA HIS A 51 -7.50 8.95 -5.43
C HIS A 51 -7.13 7.53 -5.88
N THR A 52 -7.93 6.49 -5.56
CA THR A 52 -7.74 5.16 -6.13
C THR A 52 -8.38 5.12 -7.52
N ARG A 53 -7.57 4.96 -8.57
CA ARG A 53 -8.07 4.91 -9.96
C ARG A 53 -8.54 3.52 -10.40
N ILE A 54 -8.03 2.47 -9.78
CA ILE A 54 -8.11 1.09 -10.30
C ILE A 54 -9.19 0.25 -9.60
N ILE A 55 -9.27 0.35 -8.27
CA ILE A 55 -10.20 -0.44 -7.46
C ILE A 55 -11.34 0.50 -7.06
N LYS A 56 -12.42 0.48 -7.84
CA LYS A 56 -13.64 1.28 -7.65
C LYS A 56 -14.88 0.38 -7.77
N GLU A 57 -16.01 0.88 -7.29
CA GLU A 57 -17.32 0.24 -7.49
C GLU A 57 -17.50 -0.13 -8.98
N GLY A 58 -17.81 -1.40 -9.25
CA GLY A 58 -17.88 -1.97 -10.60
C GLY A 58 -16.65 -2.76 -11.04
N PHE A 59 -15.52 -2.70 -10.31
CA PHE A 59 -14.39 -3.60 -10.55
C PHE A 59 -14.74 -5.04 -10.10
N PRO A 60 -14.36 -6.09 -10.85
CA PRO A 60 -14.56 -7.47 -10.42
C PRO A 60 -13.93 -7.72 -9.05
N PHE A 61 -14.71 -8.27 -8.13
CA PHE A 61 -14.30 -8.52 -6.74
C PHE A 61 -14.06 -7.26 -5.89
N TYR A 62 -14.60 -6.10 -6.29
CA TYR A 62 -14.44 -4.84 -5.54
C TYR A 62 -14.80 -5.01 -4.06
N ASP A 63 -15.96 -5.59 -3.75
CA ASP A 63 -16.44 -5.73 -2.37
C ASP A 63 -15.49 -6.60 -1.54
N GLN A 64 -15.05 -7.75 -2.08
CA GLN A 64 -14.10 -8.64 -1.41
C GLN A 64 -12.76 -7.95 -1.15
N ILE A 65 -12.25 -7.20 -2.13
CA ILE A 65 -10.99 -6.48 -1.99
C ILE A 65 -11.12 -5.35 -0.97
N ASN A 66 -12.23 -4.60 -1.02
CA ASN A 66 -12.50 -3.48 -0.12
C ASN A 66 -12.67 -3.96 1.33
N ASP A 67 -13.43 -5.04 1.54
CA ASP A 67 -13.61 -5.66 2.85
C ASP A 67 -12.31 -6.21 3.42
N PHE A 68 -11.51 -6.88 2.59
CA PHE A 68 -10.20 -7.38 2.99
C PHE A 68 -9.24 -6.24 3.35
N TYR A 69 -9.18 -5.20 2.52
CA TYR A 69 -8.35 -4.01 2.75
C TYR A 69 -8.71 -3.33 4.07
N TRP A 70 -10.00 -3.06 4.29
CA TRP A 70 -10.46 -2.45 5.53
C TRP A 70 -10.31 -3.37 6.73
N GLY A 71 -10.44 -4.69 6.55
CA GLY A 71 -10.13 -5.69 7.57
C GLY A 71 -8.70 -5.56 8.08
N ILE A 72 -7.73 -5.51 7.16
CA ILE A 72 -6.31 -5.33 7.50
C ILE A 72 -6.08 -3.98 8.19
N ILE A 73 -6.66 -2.90 7.67
CA ILE A 73 -6.50 -1.57 8.29
C ILE A 73 -7.10 -1.56 9.69
N ASN A 74 -8.30 -2.12 9.88
CA ASN A 74 -8.97 -2.16 11.17
C ASN A 74 -8.14 -2.94 12.19
N PHE A 75 -7.62 -4.09 11.80
CA PHE A 75 -6.76 -4.92 12.64
C PHE A 75 -5.46 -4.20 13.05
N ASN A 76 -4.85 -3.47 12.11
CA ASN A 76 -3.59 -2.75 12.35
C ASN A 76 -3.77 -1.35 12.93
N SER A 77 -5.00 -0.91 13.21
CA SER A 77 -5.26 0.43 13.69
C SER A 77 -5.71 0.47 15.14
N LYS A 78 -5.48 1.61 15.79
CA LYS A 78 -6.03 1.97 17.09
C LYS A 78 -6.76 3.31 16.98
N LYS A 79 -7.74 3.55 17.86
CA LYS A 79 -8.38 4.87 17.98
C LYS A 79 -7.59 5.73 18.95
N VAL A 80 -7.17 6.92 18.53
CA VAL A 80 -6.53 7.94 19.36
C VAL A 80 -7.27 9.26 19.16
N LYS A 81 -7.83 9.83 20.23
CA LYS A 81 -8.66 11.06 20.17
C LYS A 81 -9.78 10.98 19.12
N GLY A 82 -10.47 9.83 19.05
CA GLY A 82 -11.55 9.58 18.09
C GLY A 82 -11.10 9.27 16.65
N LYS A 83 -9.81 9.41 16.31
CA LYS A 83 -9.28 9.15 14.96
C LYS A 83 -8.63 7.76 14.88
N LYS A 84 -8.87 7.06 13.78
CA LYS A 84 -8.19 5.78 13.47
C LYS A 84 -6.77 6.08 13.01
N VAL A 85 -5.78 5.53 13.72
CA VAL A 85 -4.35 5.68 13.42
C VAL A 85 -3.68 4.32 13.47
N SER A 86 -2.60 4.12 12.74
CA SER A 86 -1.85 2.86 12.78
C SER A 86 -1.35 2.55 14.19
N ASN A 87 -1.46 1.28 14.61
CA ASN A 87 -0.86 0.76 15.82
C ASN A 87 0.56 0.25 15.50
N PRO A 88 1.62 0.91 15.99
CA PRO A 88 2.99 0.57 15.62
C PRO A 88 3.37 -0.90 15.91
N ARG A 89 2.82 -1.49 16.97
CA ARG A 89 3.11 -2.89 17.35
C ARG A 89 2.55 -3.87 16.33
N TYR A 90 1.28 -3.70 15.94
CA TYR A 90 0.65 -4.57 14.95
C TYR A 90 1.24 -4.35 13.56
N TYR A 91 1.51 -3.09 13.19
CA TYR A 91 2.14 -2.78 11.92
C TYR A 91 3.53 -3.44 11.77
N ALA A 92 4.38 -3.34 12.81
CA ALA A 92 5.68 -4.01 12.82
C ALA A 92 5.55 -5.54 12.75
N ALA A 93 4.62 -6.13 13.51
CA ALA A 93 4.36 -7.57 13.49
C ALA A 93 3.89 -8.04 12.10
N MET A 94 2.97 -7.30 11.46
CA MET A 94 2.50 -7.64 10.12
C MET A 94 3.59 -7.52 9.07
N ASN A 95 4.51 -6.56 9.19
CA ASN A 95 5.66 -6.49 8.30
C ASN A 95 6.55 -7.74 8.42
N ILE A 96 6.74 -8.28 9.63
CA ILE A 96 7.49 -9.54 9.81
C ILE A 96 6.74 -10.70 9.14
N VAL A 97 5.44 -10.86 9.43
CA VAL A 97 4.64 -11.94 8.85
C VAL A 97 4.63 -11.88 7.32
N PHE A 98 4.39 -10.70 6.73
CA PHE A 98 4.32 -10.56 5.28
C PHE A 98 5.70 -10.63 4.61
N LEU A 99 6.68 -9.85 5.07
CA LEU A 99 7.95 -9.71 4.36
C LEU A 99 8.94 -10.83 4.66
N VAL A 100 8.90 -11.41 5.86
CA VAL A 100 9.87 -12.43 6.30
C VAL A 100 9.34 -13.84 6.08
N VAL A 101 8.02 -14.05 6.24
CA VAL A 101 7.43 -15.40 6.15
C VAL A 101 6.66 -15.60 4.86
N LEU A 102 5.57 -14.85 4.65
CA LEU A 102 4.67 -15.09 3.52
C LEU A 102 5.34 -14.81 2.17
N TRP A 103 6.09 -13.72 2.06
CA TRP A 103 6.73 -13.34 0.79
C TRP A 103 7.79 -14.34 0.33
N PRO A 104 8.75 -14.79 1.18
CA PRO A 104 9.70 -15.82 0.79
C PRO A 104 9.02 -17.16 0.46
N LEU A 105 8.00 -17.56 1.22
CA LEU A 105 7.25 -18.78 0.93
C LEU A 105 6.50 -18.70 -0.41
N ALA A 106 5.86 -17.56 -0.70
CA ALA A 106 5.20 -17.34 -1.98
C ALA A 106 6.21 -17.37 -3.14
N MET A 107 7.35 -16.69 -3.00
CA MET A 107 8.42 -16.72 -4.00
C MET A 107 8.96 -18.14 -4.21
N PHE A 108 9.19 -18.91 -3.15
CA PHE A 108 9.63 -20.29 -3.23
C PHE A 108 8.60 -21.16 -3.96
N PHE A 109 7.32 -21.05 -3.59
CA PHE A 109 6.24 -21.78 -4.24
C PHE A 109 6.14 -21.45 -5.74
N LEU A 110 6.20 -20.16 -6.10
CA LEU A 110 6.19 -19.73 -7.50
C LEU A 110 7.41 -20.23 -8.26
N LEU A 111 8.59 -20.19 -7.65
CA LEU A 111 9.85 -20.68 -8.25
C LEU A 111 9.78 -22.19 -8.54
N VAL A 112 9.32 -22.99 -7.58
CA VAL A 112 9.17 -24.44 -7.76
C VAL A 112 8.19 -24.75 -8.89
N ASN A 113 7.05 -24.05 -8.95
CA ASN A 113 6.08 -24.23 -10.02
C ASN A 113 6.63 -23.81 -11.39
N TYR A 114 7.37 -22.70 -11.44
CA TYR A 114 8.06 -22.27 -12.65
C TYR A 114 9.06 -23.33 -13.15
N LEU A 115 9.88 -23.90 -12.27
CA LEU A 115 10.84 -24.95 -12.64
C LEU A 115 10.13 -26.22 -13.14
N LYS A 116 9.02 -26.62 -12.51
CA LYS A 116 8.19 -27.75 -12.96
C LYS A 116 7.60 -27.50 -14.35
N LEU A 117 7.07 -26.31 -14.60
CA LEU A 117 6.54 -25.93 -15.92
C LEU A 117 7.65 -25.94 -16.97
N ARG A 118 8.81 -25.35 -16.67
CA ARG A 118 9.97 -25.32 -17.57
C ARG A 118 10.47 -26.73 -17.92
N ALA A 119 10.52 -27.64 -16.94
CA ALA A 119 10.91 -29.03 -17.17
C ALA A 119 9.94 -29.74 -18.12
N LYS A 120 8.62 -29.56 -17.92
CA LYS A 120 7.58 -30.11 -18.82
C LYS A 120 7.72 -29.60 -20.25
N PHE A 121 8.00 -28.31 -20.45
CA PHE A 121 8.20 -27.77 -21.78
C PHE A 121 9.45 -28.33 -22.47
N LYS A 122 10.54 -28.55 -21.71
CA LYS A 122 11.77 -29.13 -22.27
C LYS A 122 11.60 -30.59 -22.71
N THR A 123 10.77 -31.37 -22.01
CA THR A 123 10.47 -32.76 -22.41
C THR A 123 9.50 -32.86 -23.58
N LEU A 124 8.70 -31.80 -23.85
CA LEU A 124 7.78 -31.76 -24.99
C LEU A 124 8.44 -31.25 -26.27
N SER A 125 9.59 -30.59 -26.17
CA SER A 125 10.36 -30.06 -27.30
C SER A 125 11.51 -30.97 -27.74
N SER A 126 11.63 -32.16 -27.16
CA SER A 126 12.64 -33.18 -27.48
C SER A 126 11.95 -34.46 -27.92
#